data_AF-A0A8J6M458-F1
#
_entry.id   AF-A0A8J6M458-F1
#
_cell.length_a   1.000
_cell.length_b   1.000
_cell.length_c   1.000
_cell.angle_alpha   90.00
_cell.angle_beta   90.00
_cell.angle_gamma   90.00
#
_symmetry.space_group_name_H-M   'P 1'
#
loop_
_entity.id
_entity.type
_entity.pdbx_description
1 polymer ?
#
loop_
_entity_poly.entity_id
_entity_poly.type
_entity_poly.pdbx_seq_one_letter_code
_entity_poly.pdbx_strand_id
1 'polypeptide(L)'
;MNDRTMIKVRCDKELLYIRTISWEKKSPHRFAILRSELQKLEQEPNKRVLTSDCGSFASLRLTKVPDGTQILEIRFTWLQEDGNDRVHGWKENVRLPYEPFRAFAGAGEDMDGAEWRQLSIPELVTRRYEFRCRKNLQEVTGCRLLRHKLGKILEQHFQWRGTEKIVLYDDSQPYSFFFEEYTPYGRGICGAVILHGIEDIAKARYSVHT
;
A
#
# COMPACT_ATOMS: atom_id res chain seq x y z
N MET A 1 8.62 14.82 9.66
CA MET A 1 9.66 14.75 8.61
C MET A 1 9.12 13.91 7.46
N ASN A 2 9.52 14.20 6.23
CA ASN A 2 9.00 13.51 5.05
C ASN A 2 9.87 12.25 4.82
N ASP A 3 9.56 11.16 5.52
CA ASP A 3 10.32 9.90 5.53
C ASP A 3 10.11 9.13 4.22
N ARG A 4 10.53 9.73 3.11
CA ARG A 4 10.41 9.17 1.77
C ARG A 4 11.57 8.24 1.46
N THR A 5 11.27 7.06 0.96
CA THR A 5 12.27 6.16 0.37
C THR A 5 12.82 6.77 -0.92
N MET A 6 14.14 6.94 -0.99
CA MET A 6 14.84 7.20 -2.25
C MET A 6 14.98 5.89 -3.02
N ILE A 7 14.64 5.92 -4.30
CA ILE A 7 14.97 4.86 -5.24
C ILE A 7 16.14 5.28 -6.12
N LYS A 8 17.05 4.34 -6.36
CA LYS A 8 18.10 4.46 -7.36
C LYS A 8 17.93 3.33 -8.36
N VAL A 9 17.99 3.67 -9.64
CA VAL A 9 17.83 2.71 -10.74
C VAL A 9 19.04 2.87 -11.64
N ARG A 10 19.74 1.77 -11.89
CA ARG A 10 20.83 1.72 -12.86
C ARG A 10 20.43 0.83 -14.03
N CYS A 11 20.67 1.30 -15.23
CA CYS A 11 20.51 0.52 -16.45
C CYS A 11 21.77 -0.30 -16.73
N ASP A 12 21.56 -1.55 -17.15
CA ASP A 12 22.59 -2.45 -17.65
C ASP A 12 21.97 -3.40 -18.67
N LYS A 13 22.07 -3.02 -19.95
CA LYS A 13 21.45 -3.70 -21.09
C LYS A 13 19.96 -3.94 -20.83
N GLU A 14 19.55 -5.19 -20.77
CA GLU A 14 18.18 -5.63 -20.54
C GLU A 14 17.71 -5.56 -19.08
N LEU A 15 18.62 -5.27 -18.14
CA LEU A 15 18.33 -5.24 -16.72
C LEU A 15 18.30 -3.82 -16.16
N LEU A 16 17.40 -3.63 -15.21
CA LEU A 16 17.32 -2.47 -14.34
C LEU A 16 17.64 -2.93 -12.93
N TYR A 17 18.71 -2.37 -12.36
CA TYR A 17 19.10 -2.64 -10.99
C TYR A 17 18.56 -1.56 -10.07
N ILE A 18 17.68 -1.96 -9.15
CA ILE A 18 17.00 -1.07 -8.24
C ILE A 18 17.61 -1.17 -6.84
N ARG A 19 17.86 -0.02 -6.22
CA ARG A 19 18.20 0.11 -4.79
C ARG A 19 17.17 1.01 -4.12
N THR A 20 16.72 0.64 -2.93
CA THR A 20 15.91 1.51 -2.09
C THR A 20 16.68 1.92 -0.84
N ILE A 21 16.50 3.18 -0.44
CA ILE A 21 17.13 3.79 0.73
C ILE A 21 16.06 4.61 1.43
N SER A 22 15.54 4.11 2.55
CA SER A 22 14.73 4.87 3.49
C SER A 22 15.58 5.33 4.68
N TRP A 23 14.96 6.07 5.59
CA TRP A 23 15.63 6.55 6.80
C TRP A 23 16.14 5.39 7.68
N GLU A 24 15.30 4.36 7.86
CA GLU A 24 15.61 3.24 8.76
C GLU A 24 16.44 2.14 8.09
N LYS A 25 16.23 1.94 6.78
CA LYS A 25 16.74 0.75 6.08
C LYS A 25 17.22 1.07 4.67
N LYS A 26 18.19 0.30 4.23
CA LYS A 26 18.64 0.21 2.83
C LYS A 26 18.34 -1.19 2.33
N SER A 27 17.96 -1.33 1.06
CA SER A 27 17.78 -2.66 0.46
C SER A 27 19.03 -3.53 0.69
N PRO A 28 18.87 -4.84 0.97
CA PRO A 28 20.02 -5.70 1.28
C PRO A 28 20.95 -5.81 0.06
N HIS A 29 20.36 -5.99 -1.12
CA HIS A 29 21.01 -6.07 -2.43
C HIS A 29 20.39 -5.08 -3.42
N ARG A 30 20.89 -5.09 -4.66
CA ARG A 30 20.18 -4.49 -5.80
C ARG A 30 19.16 -5.50 -6.31
N PHE A 31 17.96 -5.05 -6.63
CA PHE A 31 16.92 -5.89 -7.22
C PHE A 31 16.97 -5.73 -8.74
N ALA A 32 17.20 -6.82 -9.46
CA ALA A 32 17.22 -6.86 -10.91
C ALA A 32 15.79 -7.03 -11.47
N ILE A 33 15.40 -6.17 -12.42
CA ILE A 33 14.15 -6.29 -13.17
C ILE A 33 14.49 -6.27 -14.67
N LEU A 34 13.95 -7.21 -15.43
CA LEU A 34 14.07 -7.19 -16.89
C LEU A 34 13.18 -6.08 -17.47
N ARG A 35 13.67 -5.38 -18.50
CA ARG A 35 12.87 -4.39 -19.23
C ARG A 35 11.61 -4.99 -19.84
N SER A 36 11.66 -6.26 -20.25
CA SER A 36 10.50 -7.00 -20.73
C SER A 36 9.40 -7.18 -19.67
N GLU A 37 9.73 -7.27 -18.38
CA GLU A 37 8.74 -7.30 -17.30
C GLU A 37 8.02 -5.95 -17.15
N LEU A 38 8.72 -4.83 -17.41
CA LEU A 38 8.08 -3.52 -17.47
C LEU A 38 7.15 -3.39 -18.68
N GLN A 39 7.52 -3.96 -19.82
CA GLN A 39 6.66 -3.97 -21.01
C GLN A 39 5.40 -4.82 -20.76
N LYS A 40 5.53 -5.98 -20.11
CA LYS A 40 4.39 -6.80 -19.68
C LYS A 40 3.43 -6.01 -18.79
N LEU A 41 3.96 -5.19 -17.88
CA LEU A 41 3.14 -4.35 -17.00
C LEU A 41 2.14 -3.45 -17.77
N GLU A 42 2.53 -2.95 -18.95
CA GLU A 42 1.67 -2.14 -19.83
C GLU A 42 0.61 -2.98 -20.55
N GLN A 43 0.83 -4.28 -20.73
CA GLN A 43 -0.03 -5.18 -21.50
C GLN A 43 -1.03 -5.93 -20.60
N GLU A 44 -0.63 -6.24 -19.36
CA GLU A 44 -1.44 -7.00 -18.42
C GLU A 44 -2.81 -6.33 -18.15
N PRO A 45 -3.93 -7.10 -18.14
CA PRO A 45 -5.26 -6.55 -17.86
C PRO A 45 -5.34 -5.85 -16.50
N ASN A 46 -4.68 -6.43 -15.49
CA ASN A 46 -4.62 -5.89 -14.13
C ASN A 46 -3.46 -4.92 -13.91
N LYS A 47 -2.67 -4.63 -14.97
CA LYS A 47 -1.48 -3.77 -14.93
C LYS A 47 -0.56 -4.08 -13.76
N ARG A 48 -0.32 -5.38 -13.52
CA ARG A 48 0.44 -5.88 -12.37
C ARG A 48 1.35 -7.02 -12.79
N VAL A 49 2.58 -6.98 -12.30
CA VAL A 49 3.59 -8.03 -12.49
C VAL A 49 4.22 -8.38 -11.15
N LEU A 50 4.50 -9.66 -10.93
CA LEU A 50 5.27 -10.15 -9.78
C LEU A 50 6.61 -10.67 -10.29
N THR A 51 7.70 -10.22 -9.68
CA THR A 51 9.06 -10.63 -10.01
C THR A 51 9.84 -10.96 -8.73
N SER A 52 10.91 -11.73 -8.84
CA SER A 52 11.78 -12.10 -7.72
C SER A 52 13.25 -12.04 -8.11
N ASP A 53 14.09 -11.63 -7.16
CA ASP A 53 15.54 -11.54 -7.33
C ASP A 53 16.27 -11.72 -6.00
N CYS A 54 17.31 -12.54 -6.02
CA CYS A 54 18.09 -13.00 -4.84
C CYS A 54 17.19 -13.29 -3.61
N GLY A 55 16.14 -14.10 -3.81
CA GLY A 55 15.19 -14.47 -2.75
C GLY A 55 14.20 -13.38 -2.32
N SER A 56 14.39 -12.12 -2.74
CA SER A 56 13.41 -11.05 -2.52
C SER A 56 12.34 -11.04 -3.61
N PHE A 57 11.22 -10.38 -3.35
CA PHE A 57 10.09 -10.28 -4.28
C PHE A 57 9.69 -8.82 -4.49
N ALA A 58 9.24 -8.49 -5.70
CA ALA A 58 8.65 -7.20 -5.99
C ALA A 58 7.34 -7.37 -6.76
N SER A 59 6.27 -6.76 -6.25
CA SER A 59 5.01 -6.60 -6.99
C SER A 59 4.98 -5.20 -7.58
N LEU A 60 4.99 -5.11 -8.91
CA LEU A 60 4.88 -3.87 -9.66
C LEU A 60 3.44 -3.68 -10.11
N ARG A 61 2.95 -2.43 -10.06
CA ARG A 61 1.58 -2.08 -10.41
C ARG A 61 1.52 -0.71 -11.05
N LEU A 62 0.80 -0.58 -12.16
CA LEU A 62 0.51 0.70 -12.75
C LEU A 62 -0.88 1.16 -12.33
N THR A 63 -0.96 2.37 -11.78
CA THR A 63 -2.22 3.01 -11.37
C THR A 63 -2.37 4.36 -12.07
N LYS A 64 -3.60 4.84 -12.24
CA LYS A 64 -3.88 6.18 -12.74
C LYS A 64 -4.49 7.01 -11.62
N VAL A 65 -3.93 8.18 -11.36
CA VAL A 65 -4.53 9.17 -10.46
C VAL A 65 -5.59 10.00 -11.23
N PRO A 66 -6.49 10.73 -10.53
CA PRO A 66 -7.61 11.43 -11.17
C PRO A 66 -7.24 12.42 -12.28
N ASP A 67 -6.04 12.99 -12.24
CA ASP A 67 -5.52 13.90 -13.27
C ASP A 67 -5.02 13.18 -14.54
N GLY A 68 -5.11 11.85 -14.59
CA GLY A 68 -4.66 11.01 -15.70
C GLY A 68 -3.20 10.55 -15.60
N THR A 69 -2.42 11.08 -14.65
CA THR A 69 -1.01 10.71 -14.46
C THR A 69 -0.89 9.24 -14.05
N GLN A 70 0.01 8.52 -14.71
CA GLN A 70 0.33 7.14 -14.35
C GLN A 70 1.37 7.09 -13.24
N ILE A 71 1.06 6.32 -12.20
CA ILE A 71 1.96 6.06 -11.06
C ILE A 71 2.34 4.58 -11.06
N LEU A 72 3.64 4.33 -11.09
CA LEU A 72 4.22 3.02 -10.84
C LEU A 72 4.36 2.81 -9.33
N GLU A 73 3.68 1.80 -8.82
CA GLU A 73 3.81 1.35 -7.44
C GLU A 73 4.60 0.06 -7.40
N ILE A 74 5.65 0.03 -6.58
CA ILE A 74 6.50 -1.14 -6.39
C ILE A 74 6.46 -1.51 -4.91
N ARG A 75 5.98 -2.73 -4.63
CA ARG A 75 5.96 -3.30 -3.29
C ARG A 75 7.05 -4.35 -3.18
N PHE A 76 8.16 -3.99 -2.55
CA PHE A 76 9.25 -4.90 -2.25
C PHE A 76 8.95 -5.69 -0.98
N THR A 77 9.23 -6.98 -1.03
CA THR A 77 9.48 -7.82 0.14
C THR A 77 10.95 -8.17 0.11
N TRP A 78 11.74 -7.43 0.88
CA TRP A 78 13.17 -7.66 1.03
C TRP A 78 13.38 -8.82 1.97
N LEU A 79 14.09 -9.84 1.50
CA LEU A 79 14.54 -10.97 2.29
C LEU A 79 16.07 -11.00 2.29
N GLN A 80 16.64 -11.38 3.41
CA GLN A 80 18.07 -11.61 3.57
C GLN A 80 18.27 -12.80 4.52
N GLU A 81 19.20 -13.67 4.15
CA GLU A 81 19.63 -14.81 4.94
C GLU A 81 20.85 -14.42 5.80
N ASP A 82 20.89 -14.87 7.06
CA ASP A 82 21.97 -14.56 8.00
C ASP A 82 22.99 -15.70 8.20
N GLY A 83 22.84 -16.80 7.45
CA GLY A 83 23.76 -17.94 7.47
C GLY A 83 23.47 -19.01 8.54
N ASN A 84 22.34 -18.94 9.25
CA ASN A 84 21.93 -19.93 10.27
C ASN A 84 20.53 -20.53 10.01
N ASP A 85 20.18 -20.79 8.74
CA ASP A 85 18.82 -21.19 8.31
C ASP A 85 17.72 -20.18 8.74
N ARG A 86 18.12 -18.92 9.01
CA ARG A 86 17.20 -17.85 9.37
C ARG A 86 17.11 -16.84 8.23
N VAL A 87 15.88 -16.41 7.99
CA VAL A 87 15.55 -15.37 7.03
C VAL A 87 14.90 -14.22 7.78
N HIS A 88 15.46 -13.03 7.65
CA HIS A 88 14.82 -11.80 8.06
C HIS A 88 14.33 -11.04 6.84
N GLY A 89 13.28 -10.24 7.03
CA GLY A 89 12.72 -9.48 5.95
C GLY A 89 11.87 -8.31 6.38
N TRP A 90 11.61 -7.42 5.43
CA TRP A 90 10.72 -6.31 5.61
C TRP A 90 10.06 -5.93 4.29
N LYS A 91 8.92 -5.24 4.40
CA LYS A 91 8.22 -4.69 3.25
C LYS A 91 8.60 -3.23 3.07
N GLU A 92 8.76 -2.83 1.82
CA GLU A 92 8.99 -1.44 1.46
C GLU A 92 8.18 -1.09 0.21
N ASN A 93 7.56 0.08 0.21
CA ASN A 93 6.64 0.50 -0.83
C ASN A 93 7.12 1.81 -1.44
N VAL A 94 7.30 1.81 -2.75
CA VAL A 94 7.77 2.96 -3.52
C VAL A 94 6.72 3.33 -4.57
N ARG A 95 6.51 4.63 -4.78
CA ARG A 95 5.63 5.18 -5.82
C ARG A 95 6.42 6.16 -6.67
N LEU A 96 6.30 6.06 -7.99
CA LEU A 96 7.02 6.90 -8.95
C LEU A 96 6.08 7.38 -10.05
N PRO A 97 6.26 8.61 -10.57
CA PRO A 97 5.70 8.98 -11.86
C PRO A 97 6.19 7.98 -12.91
N TYR A 98 5.26 7.33 -13.60
CA TYR A 98 5.62 6.23 -14.50
C TYR A 98 6.29 6.73 -15.78
N GLU A 99 5.77 7.77 -16.41
CA GLU A 99 6.30 8.25 -17.70
C GLU A 99 7.81 8.63 -17.63
N PRO A 100 8.30 9.42 -16.65
CA PRO A 100 9.73 9.67 -16.52
C PRO A 100 10.55 8.40 -16.25
N PHE A 101 10.03 7.50 -15.43
CA PHE A 101 10.69 6.22 -15.15
C PHE A 101 10.77 5.34 -16.40
N ARG A 102 9.68 5.26 -17.18
CA ARG A 102 9.57 4.52 -18.43
C ARG A 102 10.52 5.06 -19.49
N ALA A 103 10.61 6.39 -19.63
CA ALA A 103 11.55 7.02 -20.56
C ALA A 103 13.00 6.64 -20.23
N PHE A 104 13.38 6.71 -18.95
CA PHE A 104 14.71 6.27 -18.49
C PHE A 104 14.94 4.77 -18.71
N ALA A 105 13.95 3.95 -18.34
CA ALA A 105 13.96 2.50 -18.50
C ALA A 105 13.83 2.02 -19.96
N GLY A 106 13.49 2.91 -20.90
CA GLY A 106 13.32 2.61 -22.32
C GLY A 106 14.51 3.03 -23.18
N ALA A 107 15.41 3.87 -22.66
CA ALA A 107 16.55 4.43 -23.41
C ALA A 107 17.66 3.42 -23.79
N GLY A 108 17.45 2.11 -23.55
CA GLY A 108 18.31 1.05 -24.06
C GLY A 108 19.79 1.12 -23.63
N GLU A 109 20.67 0.75 -24.56
CA GLU A 109 22.14 0.73 -24.42
C GLU A 109 22.75 2.13 -24.31
N ASP A 110 22.09 3.17 -24.83
CA ASP A 110 22.57 4.56 -24.78
C ASP A 110 22.74 5.09 -23.35
N MET A 111 22.11 4.42 -22.38
CA MET A 111 22.12 4.75 -20.96
C MET A 111 22.77 3.65 -20.10
N ASP A 112 23.59 2.78 -20.69
CA ASP A 112 24.30 1.75 -19.93
C ASP A 112 25.21 2.35 -18.85
N GLY A 113 25.01 1.90 -17.61
CA GLY A 113 25.69 2.45 -16.45
C GLY A 113 25.12 3.78 -15.93
N ALA A 114 24.17 4.40 -16.63
CA ALA A 114 23.48 5.60 -16.16
C ALA A 114 22.65 5.29 -14.90
N GLU A 115 22.53 6.28 -14.03
CA GLU A 115 21.81 6.17 -12.76
C GLU A 115 20.71 7.22 -12.68
N TRP A 116 19.49 6.76 -12.42
CA TRP A 116 18.34 7.59 -12.11
C TRP A 116 18.05 7.55 -10.62
N ARG A 117 17.72 8.71 -10.05
CA ARG A 117 17.41 8.86 -8.62
C ARG A 117 16.12 9.63 -8.46
N GLN A 118 15.23 9.12 -7.62
CA GLN A 118 13.96 9.78 -7.34
C GLN A 118 13.54 9.50 -5.90
N LEU A 119 12.94 10.49 -5.24
CA LEU A 119 12.22 10.25 -3.99
C LEU A 119 10.84 9.69 -4.31
N SER A 120 10.46 8.60 -3.63
CA SER A 120 9.12 8.06 -3.69
C SER A 120 8.09 9.16 -3.42
N ILE A 121 7.08 9.26 -4.27
CA ILE A 121 5.96 10.15 -3.98
C ILE A 121 5.10 9.55 -2.85
N PRO A 122 4.50 10.36 -1.97
CA PRO A 122 3.67 9.87 -0.89
C PRO A 122 2.38 9.34 -1.48
N GLU A 123 1.76 8.42 -0.76
CA GLU A 123 0.37 8.09 -0.98
C GLU A 123 -0.51 9.16 -0.35
N LEU A 124 -1.33 9.83 -1.16
CA LEU A 124 -2.44 10.62 -0.63
C LEU A 124 -3.50 9.62 -0.22
N VAL A 125 -3.50 9.24 1.06
CA VAL A 125 -4.54 8.38 1.62
C VAL A 125 -5.81 9.20 1.76
N THR A 126 -6.62 9.26 0.70
CA THR A 126 -7.95 9.87 0.76
C THR A 126 -8.91 8.85 1.36
N ARG A 127 -9.15 8.95 2.68
CA ARG A 127 -10.01 8.02 3.41
C ARG A 127 -11.48 8.33 3.11
N ARG A 128 -12.13 7.49 2.32
CA ARG A 128 -13.56 7.57 2.09
C ARG A 128 -14.27 6.50 2.90
N TYR A 129 -15.03 6.92 3.91
CA TYR A 129 -15.91 6.02 4.65
C TYR A 129 -17.33 6.20 4.13
N GLU A 130 -17.98 5.11 3.74
CA GLU A 130 -19.39 5.10 3.35
C GLU A 130 -20.18 4.29 4.37
N PHE A 131 -21.02 4.97 5.16
CA PHE A 131 -21.90 4.29 6.09
C PHE A 131 -23.19 3.90 5.38
N ARG A 132 -23.38 2.60 5.18
CA ARG A 132 -24.63 1.96 4.74
C ARG A 132 -25.35 1.31 5.92
N CYS A 133 -25.21 1.93 7.08
CA CYS A 133 -25.83 1.57 8.33
C CYS A 133 -26.62 2.76 8.85
N ARG A 134 -27.81 2.49 9.39
CA ARG A 134 -28.67 3.56 9.91
C ARG A 134 -28.84 3.43 11.40
N LYS A 135 -29.02 2.21 11.91
CA LYS A 135 -29.34 1.98 13.32
C LYS A 135 -28.12 2.24 14.21
N ASN A 136 -27.05 1.48 14.05
CA ASN A 136 -25.87 1.58 14.93
C ASN A 136 -25.16 2.92 14.72
N LEU A 137 -25.18 3.48 13.51
CA LEU A 137 -24.66 4.82 13.28
C LEU A 137 -25.47 5.88 14.03
N GLN A 138 -26.80 5.81 14.02
CA GLN A 138 -27.65 6.75 14.77
C GLN A 138 -27.39 6.64 16.28
N GLU A 139 -27.29 5.42 16.80
CA GLU A 139 -27.00 5.15 18.22
C GLU A 139 -25.61 5.69 18.62
N VAL A 140 -24.57 5.41 17.82
CA VAL A 140 -23.21 5.94 18.06
C VAL A 140 -23.19 7.47 17.96
N THR A 141 -23.88 8.03 16.95
CA THR A 141 -23.92 9.48 16.76
C THR A 141 -24.70 10.21 17.84
N GLY A 142 -25.57 9.54 18.59
CA GLY A 142 -26.22 10.09 19.79
C GLY A 142 -25.25 10.31 20.96
N CYS A 143 -24.14 9.58 21.05
CA CYS A 143 -23.22 9.63 22.18
C CYS A 143 -21.84 10.21 21.80
N ARG A 144 -21.47 11.36 22.38
CA ARG A 144 -20.19 12.04 22.08
C ARG A 144 -18.97 11.15 22.29
N LEU A 145 -18.95 10.32 23.34
CA LEU A 145 -17.84 9.42 23.64
C LEU A 145 -17.71 8.32 22.60
N LEU A 146 -18.83 7.71 22.20
CA LEU A 146 -18.83 6.66 21.17
C LEU A 146 -18.44 7.22 19.80
N ARG A 147 -18.95 8.41 19.41
CA ARG A 147 -18.50 9.10 18.20
C ARG A 147 -16.99 9.28 18.15
N HIS A 148 -16.41 9.76 19.26
CA HIS A 148 -14.97 9.99 19.35
C HIS A 148 -14.18 8.67 19.24
N LYS A 149 -14.62 7.62 19.96
CA LYS A 149 -13.98 6.30 19.92
C LYS A 149 -14.06 5.67 18.52
N LEU A 150 -15.21 5.79 17.84
CA LEU A 150 -15.38 5.32 16.47
C LEU A 150 -14.48 6.12 15.51
N GLY A 151 -14.49 7.45 15.58
CA GLY A 151 -13.62 8.27 14.73
C GLY A 151 -12.13 7.89 14.89
N LYS A 152 -11.70 7.68 16.14
CA LYS A 152 -10.33 7.25 16.44
C LYS A 152 -9.98 5.88 15.86
N ILE A 153 -10.85 4.87 16.01
CA ILE A 153 -10.56 3.53 15.47
C ILE A 153 -10.52 3.55 13.94
N LEU A 154 -11.42 4.31 13.31
CA LEU A 154 -11.48 4.43 11.85
C LEU A 154 -10.20 5.09 11.33
N GLU A 155 -9.78 6.18 11.97
CA GLU A 155 -8.54 6.86 11.63
C GLU A 155 -7.31 6.00 11.88
N GLN A 156 -7.26 5.18 12.94
CA GLN A 156 -6.04 4.44 13.26
C GLN A 156 -5.89 3.14 12.45
N HIS A 157 -6.97 2.38 12.25
CA HIS A 157 -6.88 1.03 11.69
C HIS A 157 -6.90 0.99 10.17
N PHE A 158 -7.71 1.82 9.51
CA PHE A 158 -7.90 1.78 8.06
C PHE A 158 -6.88 2.63 7.29
N GLN A 159 -5.61 2.61 7.71
CA GLN A 159 -4.47 3.19 6.98
C GLN A 159 -3.99 2.26 5.84
N TRP A 160 -4.91 1.48 5.28
CA TRP A 160 -4.60 0.47 4.28
C TRP A 160 -4.31 1.14 2.94
N ARG A 161 -3.21 0.71 2.30
CA ARG A 161 -2.72 1.30 1.07
C ARG A 161 -3.45 0.76 -0.14
N GLY A 162 -3.90 1.65 -1.02
CA GLY A 162 -4.70 1.31 -2.20
C GLY A 162 -6.18 1.08 -1.90
N THR A 163 -6.66 1.41 -0.70
CA THR A 163 -8.08 1.45 -0.39
C THR A 163 -8.70 2.71 -1.01
N GLU A 164 -9.74 2.54 -1.83
CA GLU A 164 -10.54 3.67 -2.32
C GLU A 164 -11.57 4.09 -1.29
N LYS A 165 -12.23 3.11 -0.66
CA LYS A 165 -13.20 3.33 0.39
C LYS A 165 -13.39 2.14 1.30
N ILE A 166 -13.84 2.42 2.52
CA ILE A 166 -14.36 1.43 3.46
C ILE A 166 -15.86 1.65 3.58
N VAL A 167 -16.64 0.62 3.31
CA VAL A 167 -18.11 0.66 3.45
C VAL A 167 -18.47 -0.03 4.75
N LEU A 168 -19.25 0.64 5.61
CA LEU A 168 -19.69 0.11 6.90
C LEU A 168 -21.18 -0.22 6.89
N TYR A 169 -21.55 -1.35 7.45
CA TYR A 169 -22.91 -1.87 7.58
C TYR A 169 -23.25 -2.11 9.07
N ASP A 170 -24.53 -2.20 9.40
CA ASP A 170 -24.97 -2.52 10.75
C ASP A 170 -24.52 -3.95 11.08
N ASP A 171 -23.76 -4.13 12.17
CA ASP A 171 -23.52 -5.45 12.73
C ASP A 171 -24.71 -5.87 13.62
N SER A 172 -24.84 -7.18 13.85
CA SER A 172 -25.74 -7.76 14.85
C SER A 172 -25.52 -7.21 16.26
N GLN A 173 -24.28 -6.85 16.61
CA GLN A 173 -23.95 -6.29 17.91
C GLN A 173 -24.23 -4.78 17.97
N PRO A 174 -24.83 -4.27 19.07
CA PRO A 174 -25.06 -2.83 19.24
C PRO A 174 -23.78 -2.01 19.07
N TYR A 175 -23.93 -0.83 18.47
CA TYR A 175 -22.83 0.12 18.22
C TYR A 175 -21.66 -0.44 17.38
N SER A 176 -21.79 -1.62 16.80
CA SER A 176 -20.74 -2.31 16.04
C SER A 176 -21.05 -2.33 14.55
N PHE A 177 -20.04 -2.56 13.72
CA PHE A 177 -20.18 -2.46 12.27
C PHE A 177 -19.47 -3.60 11.55
N PHE A 178 -20.14 -4.22 10.60
CA PHE A 178 -19.44 -5.00 9.57
C PHE A 178 -18.85 -4.02 8.54
N PHE A 179 -17.68 -4.31 7.98
CA PHE A 179 -17.10 -3.48 6.93
C PHE A 179 -16.63 -4.29 5.72
N GLU A 180 -16.60 -3.61 4.57
CA GLU A 180 -15.98 -4.09 3.35
C GLU A 180 -15.02 -3.03 2.81
N GLU A 181 -13.79 -3.44 2.49
CA GLU A 181 -12.84 -2.63 1.74
C GLU A 181 -13.17 -2.70 0.25
N TYR A 182 -13.08 -1.55 -0.41
CA TYR A 182 -13.07 -1.46 -1.86
C TYR A 182 -11.75 -0.85 -2.32
N THR A 183 -11.15 -1.52 -3.29
CA THR A 183 -9.92 -1.11 -3.96
C THR A 183 -10.24 -0.89 -5.45
N PRO A 184 -9.30 -0.31 -6.24
CA PRO A 184 -9.49 -0.18 -7.68
C PRO A 184 -9.70 -1.52 -8.42
N TYR A 185 -9.48 -2.65 -7.75
CA TYR A 185 -9.58 -4.01 -8.30
C TYR A 185 -10.82 -4.76 -7.81
N GLY A 186 -11.70 -4.09 -7.07
CA GLY A 186 -12.90 -4.67 -6.47
C GLY A 186 -12.79 -4.83 -4.96
N ARG A 187 -13.58 -5.76 -4.42
CA ARG A 187 -13.69 -6.01 -2.97
C ARG A 187 -12.36 -6.51 -2.41
N GLY A 188 -11.93 -5.89 -1.32
CA GLY A 188 -10.74 -6.25 -0.56
C GLY A 188 -11.11 -6.99 0.72
N ILE A 189 -10.42 -6.63 1.81
CA ILE A 189 -10.63 -7.20 3.14
C ILE A 189 -12.04 -6.84 3.65
N CYS A 190 -12.71 -7.78 4.31
CA CYS A 190 -13.91 -7.51 5.07
C CYS A 190 -13.74 -8.00 6.51
N GLY A 191 -14.62 -7.55 7.40
CA GLY A 191 -14.50 -7.87 8.82
C GLY A 191 -15.46 -7.06 9.67
N ALA A 192 -15.16 -6.94 10.96
CA ALA A 192 -16.00 -6.23 11.91
C ALA A 192 -15.23 -5.21 12.76
N VAL A 193 -15.87 -4.08 13.04
CA VAL A 193 -15.50 -3.07 14.02
C VAL A 193 -16.42 -3.24 15.22
N ILE A 194 -15.92 -3.91 16.27
CA ILE A 194 -16.73 -4.34 17.42
C ILE A 194 -16.48 -3.42 18.61
N LEU A 195 -17.55 -2.97 19.27
CA LEU A 195 -17.48 -2.24 20.53
C LEU A 195 -17.45 -3.23 21.71
N HIS A 196 -16.34 -3.28 22.43
CA HIS A 196 -16.21 -4.07 23.66
C HIS A 196 -16.45 -3.21 24.90
N GLY A 197 -16.97 -3.84 25.97
CA GLY A 197 -17.13 -3.19 27.29
C GLY A 197 -18.30 -2.21 27.36
N ILE A 198 -19.39 -2.49 26.63
CA ILE A 198 -20.59 -1.65 26.53
C ILE A 198 -21.22 -1.29 27.88
N GLU A 199 -21.04 -2.15 28.88
CA GLU A 199 -21.46 -1.98 30.28
C GLU A 199 -20.98 -0.63 30.88
N ASP A 200 -19.81 -0.16 30.44
CA ASP A 200 -19.20 1.11 30.86
C ASP A 200 -18.68 1.85 29.61
N ILE A 201 -19.52 2.73 29.04
CA ILE A 201 -19.19 3.50 27.84
C ILE A 201 -17.87 4.28 27.98
N ALA A 202 -17.49 4.71 29.20
CA ALA A 202 -16.24 5.43 29.39
C ALA A 202 -15.04 4.51 29.13
N LYS A 203 -15.11 3.25 29.58
CA LYS A 203 -14.07 2.22 29.39
C LYS A 203 -14.21 1.41 28.10
N ALA A 204 -15.35 1.49 27.43
CA ALA A 204 -15.60 0.78 26.18
C ALA A 204 -14.56 1.11 25.11
N ARG A 205 -14.22 0.15 24.25
CA ARG A 205 -13.23 0.34 23.17
C ARG A 205 -13.65 -0.40 21.91
N TYR A 206 -13.35 0.19 20.77
CA TYR A 206 -13.47 -0.51 19.50
C TYR A 206 -12.22 -1.36 19.23
N SER A 207 -12.41 -2.47 18.54
CA SER A 207 -11.36 -3.22 17.86
C SER A 207 -11.81 -3.66 16.48
N VAL A 208 -10.84 -3.89 15.59
CA VAL A 208 -11.06 -4.36 14.23
C VAL A 208 -10.67 -5.83 14.15
N HIS A 209 -11.55 -6.64 13.57
CA HIS A 209 -11.40 -8.06 13.32
C HIS A 209 -11.50 -8.29 11.81
N THR A 210 -10.48 -8.90 11.22
CA THR A 210 -10.33 -9.16 9.77
C THR A 210 -10.14 -10.64 9.54
#